data_AF-A0AAP4EZ00-F1
#
_entry.id   AF-A0AAP4EZ00-F1
#
_cell.length_a   1.000
_cell.length_b   1.000
_cell.length_c   1.000
_cell.angle_alpha   90.00
_cell.angle_beta   90.00
_cell.angle_gamma   90.00
#
_symmetry.space_group_name_H-M   'P 1'
#
loop_
_entity.id
_entity.type
_entity.pdbx_description
1 polymer ?
#
loop_
_entity_poly.entity_id
_entity_poly.type
_entity_poly.pdbx_seq_one_letter_code
_entity_poly.pdbx_strand_id
1 'polypeptide(L)'
;MKYIRQLAVIMAVSFVGELLNRLLPFPVPGSVYGLVLMFLCLMSGGIKLRQVEDVGDFLVKIMPILFVGPCVSLMTVVGEIADQIVPILIICIVSTVLVMAVTGWVAQAIMRKRGDREESHE
;
A
#
# COMPACT_ATOMS: atom_id res chain seq x y z
N MET A 1 20.73 1.33 20.95
CA MET A 1 19.79 0.20 20.68
C MET A 1 18.41 0.61 20.16
N LYS A 2 18.06 1.91 20.09
CA LYS A 2 16.76 2.38 19.59
C LYS A 2 16.42 1.81 18.21
N TYR A 3 17.29 1.99 17.22
CA TYR A 3 17.08 1.52 15.84
C TYR A 3 16.87 0.00 15.73
N ILE A 4 17.65 -0.81 16.46
CA ILE A 4 17.47 -2.27 16.47
C ILE A 4 16.08 -2.65 16.99
N ARG A 5 15.60 -1.97 18.04
CA ARG A 5 14.25 -2.21 18.57
C ARG A 5 13.17 -1.79 17.57
N GLN A 6 13.34 -0.66 16.90
CA GLN A 6 12.37 -0.21 15.89
C GLN A 6 12.31 -1.17 14.69
N LEU A 7 13.47 -1.62 14.21
CA LEU A 7 13.57 -2.62 13.16
C LEU A 7 12.94 -3.95 13.59
N ALA A 8 13.22 -4.40 14.81
CA ALA A 8 12.63 -5.64 15.35
C ALA A 8 11.09 -5.57 15.41
N VAL A 9 10.52 -4.42 15.75
CA VAL A 9 9.06 -4.22 15.74
C VAL A 9 8.51 -4.33 14.31
N ILE A 10 9.13 -3.64 13.34
CA ILE A 10 8.71 -3.70 11.94
C ILE A 10 8.78 -5.14 11.40
N MET A 11 9.87 -5.85 11.70
CA MET A 11 10.08 -7.25 11.32
C MET A 11 9.06 -8.19 11.97
N ALA A 12 8.79 -8.01 13.27
CA ALA A 12 7.83 -8.83 13.99
C ALA A 12 6.41 -8.67 13.43
N VAL A 13 5.97 -7.44 13.16
CA VAL A 13 4.65 -7.19 12.57
C VAL A 13 4.58 -7.74 11.14
N SER A 14 5.64 -7.60 10.35
CA SER A 14 5.70 -8.17 9.00
C SER A 14 5.63 -9.70 9.02
N PHE A 15 6.30 -10.34 9.98
CA PHE A 15 6.25 -11.79 10.16
C PHE A 15 4.86 -12.27 10.60
N VAL A 16 4.20 -11.55 11.51
CA VAL A 16 2.81 -11.85 11.91
C VAL A 16 1.86 -11.66 10.73
N GLY A 17 2.06 -10.62 9.88
CA GLY A 17 1.28 -10.41 8.67
C GLY A 17 1.40 -11.57 7.67
N GLU A 18 2.61 -12.06 7.46
CA GLU A 18 2.88 -13.24 6.61
C GLU A 18 2.28 -14.52 7.21
N LEU A 19 2.38 -14.72 8.53
CA LEU A 19 1.77 -15.85 9.20
C LEU A 19 0.24 -15.82 9.08
N LEU A 20 -0.35 -14.63 9.23
CA LEU A 20 -1.79 -14.44 9.09
C LEU A 20 -2.26 -14.69 7.65
N ASN A 21 -1.45 -14.32 6.66
CA ASN A 21 -1.71 -14.64 5.26
C ASN A 21 -1.72 -16.16 4.99
N ARG A 22 -0.85 -16.92 5.64
CA ARG A 22 -0.87 -18.40 5.51
C ARG A 22 -2.07 -19.05 6.19
N LEU A 23 -2.59 -18.42 7.24
CA LEU A 23 -3.74 -18.94 8.00
C LEU A 23 -5.09 -18.55 7.37
N LEU A 24 -5.16 -17.38 6.72
CA LEU A 24 -6.37 -16.87 6.11
C LEU A 24 -6.38 -17.13 4.59
N PRO A 25 -7.47 -17.70 4.03
CA PRO A 25 -7.52 -18.14 2.64
C PRO A 25 -7.74 -17.01 1.61
N PHE A 26 -7.50 -15.73 1.96
CA PHE A 26 -7.77 -14.64 1.03
C PHE A 26 -6.60 -14.41 0.06
N PRO A 27 -6.87 -14.09 -1.22
CA PRO A 27 -5.86 -13.84 -2.25
C PRO A 27 -5.25 -12.43 -2.12
N VAL A 28 -4.71 -12.10 -0.95
CA VAL A 28 -4.08 -10.81 -0.67
C VAL A 28 -2.62 -11.08 -0.25
N PRO A 29 -1.62 -10.31 -0.71
CA PRO A 29 -0.25 -10.51 -0.28
C PRO A 29 -0.06 -10.30 1.23
N GLY A 30 0.85 -11.05 1.86
CA GLY A 30 1.19 -10.91 3.29
C GLY A 30 1.60 -9.50 3.69
N SER A 31 2.20 -8.72 2.77
CA SER A 31 2.56 -7.32 3.00
C SER A 31 1.36 -6.42 3.33
N VAL A 32 0.18 -6.69 2.74
CA VAL A 32 -1.04 -5.92 3.02
C VAL A 32 -1.55 -6.22 4.43
N TYR A 33 -1.47 -7.48 4.87
CA TYR A 33 -1.81 -7.87 6.25
C TYR A 33 -0.90 -7.19 7.26
N GLY A 34 0.42 -7.18 7.00
CA GLY A 34 1.39 -6.48 7.84
C GLY A 34 1.10 -4.99 7.95
N LEU A 35 0.71 -4.34 6.85
CA LEU A 35 0.33 -2.92 6.82
C LEU A 35 -0.92 -2.65 7.66
N VAL A 36 -1.98 -3.45 7.48
CA VAL A 36 -3.23 -3.31 8.24
C VAL A 36 -2.98 -3.57 9.74
N LEU A 37 -2.20 -4.60 10.08
CA LEU A 37 -1.81 -4.89 11.46
C LEU A 37 -1.03 -3.74 12.10
N MET A 38 -0.01 -3.23 11.41
CA MET A 38 0.77 -2.09 11.89
C MET A 38 -0.15 -0.89 12.12
N PHE A 39 -1.03 -0.59 11.16
CA PHE A 39 -1.99 0.50 11.27
C PHE A 39 -2.92 0.35 12.49
N LEU A 40 -3.48 -0.83 12.71
CA LEU A 40 -4.32 -1.11 13.89
C LEU A 40 -3.54 -1.02 15.20
N CYS A 41 -2.28 -1.46 15.23
CA CYS A 41 -1.41 -1.33 16.40
C CYS A 41 -1.05 0.14 16.71
N LEU A 42 -0.89 0.98 15.69
CA LEU A 42 -0.72 2.42 15.88
C LEU A 42 -2.02 3.08 16.37
N MET A 43 -3.17 2.73 15.79
CA MET A 43 -4.48 3.26 16.21
C MET A 43 -4.84 2.89 17.65
N SER A 44 -4.60 1.65 18.05
CA SER A 44 -4.84 1.17 19.43
C SER A 44 -3.82 1.71 20.44
N GLY A 45 -2.77 2.40 19.99
CA GLY A 45 -1.70 2.93 20.86
C GLY A 45 -0.75 1.87 21.40
N GLY A 46 -0.90 0.60 21.00
CA GLY A 46 0.01 -0.49 21.38
C GLY A 46 1.43 -0.31 20.85
N ILE A 47 1.56 0.32 19.68
CA ILE A 47 2.84 0.76 19.12
C ILE A 47 2.80 2.28 18.96
N LYS A 48 3.74 2.99 19.57
CA LYS A 48 3.86 4.44 19.38
C LYS A 48 4.62 4.72 18.08
N LEU A 49 4.21 5.74 17.32
CA LEU A 49 4.87 6.13 16.07
C LEU A 49 6.40 6.28 16.23
N ARG A 50 6.84 6.92 17.33
CA ARG A 50 8.26 7.09 17.68
C ARG A 50 9.06 5.77 17.85
N GLN A 51 8.39 4.62 17.93
CA GLN A 51 9.01 3.29 17.97
C GLN A 51 9.22 2.66 16.60
N VAL A 52 8.77 3.27 15.51
CA VAL A 52 8.94 2.75 14.15
C VAL A 52 9.38 3.81 13.14
N GLU A 53 9.14 5.09 13.44
CA GLU A 53 9.35 6.23 12.54
C GLU A 53 10.78 6.36 12.01
N ASP A 54 11.81 6.41 12.86
CA ASP A 54 13.17 6.69 12.37
C ASP A 54 13.70 5.59 11.44
N VAL A 55 13.47 4.32 11.77
CA VAL A 55 13.84 3.18 10.91
C VAL A 55 12.94 3.08 9.70
N GLY A 56 11.63 3.33 9.83
CA GLY A 56 10.69 3.36 8.72
C GLY A 56 11.11 4.39 7.66
N ASP A 57 11.39 5.61 8.08
CA ASP A 57 11.88 6.68 7.20
C ASP A 57 13.22 6.32 6.55
N PHE A 58 14.11 5.68 7.29
CA PHE A 58 15.37 5.18 6.75
C PHE A 58 15.14 4.13 5.65
N LEU A 59 14.26 3.15 5.89
CA LEU A 59 13.91 2.11 4.92
C LEU A 59 13.27 2.70 3.66
N VAL A 60 12.39 3.69 3.80
CA VAL A 60 11.79 4.41 2.67
C VAL A 60 12.85 5.20 1.89
N LYS A 61 13.83 5.83 2.56
CA LYS A 61 14.93 6.54 1.89
C LYS A 61 15.82 5.60 1.06
N ILE A 62 16.06 4.38 1.53
CA ILE A 62 16.85 3.38 0.78
C ILE A 62 16.00 2.49 -0.13
N MET A 63 14.69 2.73 -0.22
CA MET A 63 13.76 1.95 -1.04
C MET A 63 14.23 1.77 -2.50
N PRO A 64 14.78 2.79 -3.20
CA PRO A 64 15.32 2.61 -4.55
C PRO A 64 16.41 1.53 -4.62
N ILE A 65 17.27 1.43 -3.61
CA ILE A 65 18.33 0.42 -3.52
C ILE A 65 17.72 -0.97 -3.29
N LEU A 66 16.67 -1.07 -2.46
CA LEU A 66 15.94 -2.32 -2.22
C LEU A 66 15.23 -2.84 -3.47
N PHE A 67 14.88 -1.97 -4.42
CA PHE A 67 14.24 -2.35 -5.68
C PHE A 67 15.22 -2.84 -6.77
N VAL A 68 16.53 -2.69 -6.59
CA VAL A 68 17.52 -3.10 -7.60
C VAL A 68 17.40 -4.59 -7.94
N GLY A 69 17.24 -5.47 -6.95
CA GLY A 69 17.09 -6.91 -7.17
C GLY A 69 15.88 -7.27 -8.05
N PRO A 70 14.66 -6.86 -7.68
CA PRO A 70 13.47 -7.00 -8.53
C PRO A 70 13.64 -6.42 -9.94
N CYS A 71 14.27 -5.25 -10.07
CA CYS A 71 14.53 -4.64 -11.37
C CYS A 71 15.49 -5.47 -12.24
N VAL A 72 16.54 -6.06 -11.66
CA VAL A 72 17.44 -6.97 -12.39
C VAL A 72 16.68 -8.23 -12.83
N SER A 73 15.78 -8.76 -12.01
CA SER A 73 14.91 -9.87 -12.39
C SER A 73 14.04 -9.51 -13.60
N LEU A 74 13.50 -8.29 -13.65
CA LEU A 74 12.71 -7.79 -14.78
C LEU A 74 13.50 -7.74 -16.09
N MET A 75 14.83 -7.56 -16.05
CA MET A 75 15.65 -7.55 -17.27
C MET A 75 15.61 -8.87 -18.04
N THR A 76 15.27 -9.97 -17.38
CA THR A 76 15.12 -11.29 -18.03
C THR A 76 13.92 -11.36 -18.99
N VAL A 77 12.91 -10.51 -18.78
CA VAL A 77 11.66 -10.47 -19.57
C VAL A 77 11.48 -9.15 -20.32
N VAL A 78 12.53 -8.30 -20.38
CA VAL A 78 12.42 -6.96 -20.95
C VAL A 78 12.08 -6.98 -22.45
N GLY A 79 12.49 -8.04 -23.17
CA GLY A 79 12.17 -8.22 -24.59
C GLY A 79 10.69 -8.44 -24.83
N GLU A 80 10.04 -9.29 -24.03
CA GLU A 80 8.59 -9.53 -24.11
C GLU A 80 7.79 -8.28 -23.75
N ILE A 81 8.28 -7.50 -22.77
CA ILE A 81 7.68 -6.22 -22.39
C ILE A 81 7.83 -5.19 -23.53
N ALA A 82 8.96 -5.16 -24.23
CA ALA A 82 9.21 -4.22 -25.31
C ALA A 82 8.21 -4.41 -26.47
N ASP A 83 7.88 -5.64 -26.82
CA ASP A 83 6.89 -5.95 -27.86
C ASP A 83 5.46 -5.52 -27.48
N GLN A 84 5.17 -5.44 -26.17
CA GLN A 84 3.86 -5.07 -25.63
C GLN A 84 3.82 -3.66 -25.04
N ILE A 85 4.84 -2.83 -25.29
CA ILE A 85 4.95 -1.52 -24.61
C ILE A 85 3.80 -0.57 -24.98
N VAL A 86 3.34 -0.62 -26.23
CA VAL A 86 2.22 0.20 -26.73
C VAL A 86 0.91 -0.18 -26.04
N PRO A 87 0.45 -1.46 -26.04
CA PRO A 87 -0.76 -1.82 -25.33
C PRO A 87 -0.66 -1.61 -23.81
N ILE A 88 0.51 -1.82 -23.20
CA ILE A 88 0.75 -1.53 -21.77
C ILE A 88 0.55 -0.04 -21.47
N LEU A 89 1.14 0.85 -22.28
CA LEU A 89 1.02 2.29 -22.07
C LEU A 89 -0.44 2.75 -22.20
N ILE A 90 -1.17 2.25 -23.21
CA ILE A 90 -2.57 2.58 -23.42
C ILE A 90 -3.41 2.13 -22.22
N ILE A 91 -3.26 0.88 -21.76
CA ILE A 91 -4.06 0.38 -20.63
C ILE A 91 -3.73 1.14 -19.35
N CYS A 92 -2.47 1.49 -19.10
CA CYS A 92 -2.08 2.28 -17.94
C CYS A 92 -2.74 3.68 -17.93
N ILE A 93 -2.73 4.39 -19.06
CA ILE A 93 -3.33 5.73 -19.14
C ILE A 93 -4.84 5.63 -18.97
N VAL A 94 -5.49 4.72 -19.71
CA VAL A 94 -6.95 4.55 -19.68
C VAL A 94 -7.42 4.12 -18.29
N SER A 95 -6.77 3.13 -17.67
CA SER A 95 -7.16 2.66 -16.34
C SER A 95 -6.96 3.74 -15.29
N THR A 96 -5.88 4.53 -15.37
CA THR A 96 -5.60 5.60 -14.42
C THR A 96 -6.66 6.71 -14.50
N VAL A 97 -7.01 7.16 -15.71
CA VAL A 97 -8.08 8.14 -15.91
C VAL A 97 -9.42 7.59 -15.44
N LEU A 98 -9.73 6.34 -15.74
CA LEU A 98 -10.98 5.70 -15.35
C LEU A 98 -11.09 5.57 -13.83
N VAL A 99 -10.05 5.11 -13.13
CA VAL A 99 -10.03 5.02 -11.67
C VAL A 99 -10.24 6.40 -11.04
N MET A 100 -9.56 7.44 -11.55
CA MET A 100 -9.74 8.81 -11.05
C MET A 100 -11.16 9.33 -11.27
N ALA A 101 -11.73 9.11 -12.47
CA ALA A 101 -13.08 9.55 -12.80
C ALA A 101 -14.14 8.85 -11.94
N VAL A 102 -14.08 7.53 -11.81
CA VAL A 102 -15.02 6.75 -11.01
C VAL A 102 -14.90 7.12 -9.52
N THR A 103 -13.68 7.24 -8.99
CA THR A 103 -13.47 7.64 -7.59
C THR A 103 -14.01 9.05 -7.33
N GLY A 104 -13.76 9.98 -8.25
CA GLY A 104 -14.29 11.34 -8.17
C GLY A 104 -15.82 11.40 -8.21
N TRP A 105 -16.44 10.65 -9.13
CA TRP A 105 -17.89 10.55 -9.22
C TRP A 105 -18.53 9.93 -7.97
N VAL A 106 -17.94 8.85 -7.43
CA VAL A 106 -18.43 8.22 -6.20
C VAL A 106 -18.33 9.20 -5.02
N ALA A 107 -17.21 9.92 -4.89
CA ALA A 107 -17.05 10.94 -3.85
C ALA A 107 -18.09 12.05 -3.99
N GLN A 108 -18.29 12.58 -5.20
CA GLN A 108 -19.29 13.62 -5.48
C GLN A 108 -20.72 13.13 -5.20
N ALA A 109 -21.04 11.89 -5.57
CA ALA A 109 -22.36 11.30 -5.31
C ALA A 109 -22.65 11.17 -3.80
N ILE A 110 -21.65 10.74 -3.01
CA ILE A 110 -21.78 10.67 -1.55
C ILE A 110 -21.98 12.07 -0.95
N MET A 111 -21.21 13.06 -1.41
CA MET A 111 -21.31 14.44 -0.92
C MET A 111 -22.68 15.06 -1.24
N ARG A 112 -23.17 14.88 -2.48
CA ARG A 112 -24.48 15.41 -2.91
C ARG A 112 -25.64 14.80 -2.11
N LYS A 113 -25.57 13.48 -1.86
CA LYS A 113 -26.56 12.77 -1.03
C LYS A 113 -26.52 13.18 0.45
N ARG A 114 -25.40 13.72 0.92
CA ARG A 114 -25.27 14.27 2.28
C ARG A 114 -25.80 15.71 2.37
N GLY A 115 -25.54 16.54 1.35
CA GLY A 115 -26.10 17.89 1.23
C GLY A 115 -27.63 17.90 1.13
N ASP A 116 -28.22 17.00 0.34
CA ASP A 116 -29.68 16.85 0.23
C ASP A 116 -30.34 16.41 1.56
N ARG A 117 -29.56 15.86 2.50
CA ARG A 117 -30.05 15.41 3.83
C ARG A 117 -29.99 16.50 4.89
N GLU A 118 -29.14 17.51 4.71
CA GLU A 118 -29.03 18.66 5.60
C GLU A 118 -30.12 19.71 5.28
N GLU A 119 -30.48 19.91 4.00
CA GLU A 119 -31.59 20.81 3.61
C GLU A 119 -32.99 20.25 3.90
N SER A 120 -33.14 18.95 4.15
CA SER A 120 -34.44 18.32 4.48
C SER A 120 -34.76 18.32 5.99
N HIS A 121 -33.84 18.83 6.82
CA HIS A 121 -33.97 18.93 8.27
C HIS A 121 -34.05 20.39 8.79
N GLU A 122 -34.13 21.37 7.88
CA GLU A 122 -34.45 22.78 8.16
C GLU A 122 -35.86 23.13 7.63
#